data_AF-A0A0H5SNS0-F1
#
_entry.id   AF-A0A0H5SNS0-F1
#
_cell.length_a   1.000
_cell.length_b   1.000
_cell.length_c   1.000
_cell.angle_alpha   90.00
_cell.angle_beta   90.00
_cell.angle_gamma   90.00
#
_symmetry.space_group_name_H-M   'P 1'
#
loop_
_entity.id
_entity.type
_entity.pdbx_description
1 polymer ?
#
loop_
_entity_poly.entity_id
_entity_poly.type
_entity_poly.pdbx_seq_one_letter_code
_entity_poly.pdbx_strand_id
1 'polypeptide(L)'
;MTVKYNLAVSTSRPWTLFKLLFRWRGSVWKSVTFELVIWLLLYFTIGIIYRKMLSPQQIRSYPLSLLRRGPPNCCKFYVYTCSCYRYEPLMKIANKLKALIEFVAQETFYEWSREENGTKRHAGVLALSAIVQAFPYSVPSFLPKILMQLCRHTCDKQPMQGTVKKALSEFKRTHQDNWHEHKMQFSEDQLSILTDLFVSPNYYV
;
A
#
# COMPACT_ATOMS: atom_id res chain seq x y z
N MET A 1 -39.83 10.81 25.13
CA MET A 1 -39.62 11.40 26.47
C MET A 1 -38.33 12.19 26.45
N THR A 2 -38.41 13.53 26.53
CA THR A 2 -37.24 14.39 26.67
C THR A 2 -36.68 14.24 28.09
N VAL A 3 -35.58 13.49 28.21
CA VAL A 3 -34.90 13.28 29.50
C VAL A 3 -34.39 14.64 30.00
N LYS A 4 -34.74 15.06 31.22
CA LYS A 4 -34.31 16.35 31.81
C LYS A 4 -32.81 16.29 32.20
N TYR A 5 -31.92 16.77 31.34
CA TYR A 5 -30.47 16.87 31.60
C TYR A 5 -30.01 18.29 31.98
N ASN A 6 -30.88 19.30 31.87
CA ASN A 6 -30.55 20.70 32.14
C ASN A 6 -29.96 20.94 33.54
N LEU A 7 -30.50 20.26 34.56
CA LEU A 7 -30.02 20.36 35.94
C LEU A 7 -28.65 19.67 36.16
N ALA A 8 -28.34 18.62 35.41
CA ALA A 8 -27.06 17.92 35.51
C ALA A 8 -25.95 18.66 34.75
N VAL A 9 -26.31 19.32 33.64
CA VAL A 9 -25.42 20.21 32.87
C VAL A 9 -25.07 21.47 33.64
N SER A 10 -26.01 22.02 34.43
CA SER A 10 -25.75 23.23 35.23
C SER A 10 -24.86 22.99 36.45
N THR A 11 -24.61 21.72 36.83
CA THR A 11 -23.66 21.40 37.90
C THR A 11 -22.25 21.24 37.34
N SER A 12 -21.32 22.11 37.75
CA SER A 12 -19.92 22.17 37.28
C SER A 12 -19.01 21.05 37.81
N ARG A 13 -19.58 19.89 38.17
CA ARG A 13 -18.79 18.76 38.67
C ARG A 13 -18.22 17.98 37.47
N PRO A 14 -16.89 17.85 37.34
CA PRO A 14 -16.26 17.19 36.19
C PRO A 14 -16.72 15.73 36.03
N TRP A 15 -17.00 15.05 37.14
CA TRP A 15 -17.52 13.67 37.14
C TRP A 15 -18.95 13.54 36.58
N THR A 16 -19.76 14.60 36.64
CA THR A 16 -21.12 14.62 36.08
C THR A 16 -21.07 14.61 34.56
N LEU A 17 -20.08 15.26 33.95
CA LEU A 17 -19.87 15.29 32.50
C LEU A 17 -19.50 13.90 31.97
N PHE A 18 -18.57 13.19 32.62
CA PHE A 18 -18.24 11.81 32.25
C PHE A 18 -19.45 10.88 32.39
N LYS A 19 -20.20 10.98 33.50
CA LYS A 19 -21.42 10.18 33.68
C LYS A 19 -22.48 10.46 32.61
N LEU A 20 -22.65 11.73 32.21
CA LEU A 20 -23.55 12.11 31.11
C LEU A 20 -23.08 11.53 29.76
N LEU A 21 -21.78 11.61 29.48
CA LEU A 21 -21.16 11.08 28.26
C LEU A 21 -21.37 9.56 28.12
N PHE A 22 -21.26 8.81 29.21
CA PHE A 22 -21.48 7.36 29.23
C PHE A 22 -22.98 6.96 29.31
N ARG A 23 -23.84 7.81 29.89
CA ARG A 23 -25.29 7.58 30.00
C ARG A 23 -25.99 7.65 28.63
N TRP A 24 -25.49 8.47 27.71
CA TRP A 24 -26.16 8.70 26.43
C TRP A 24 -26.15 7.44 25.55
N ARG A 25 -27.34 7.06 25.07
CA ARG A 25 -27.54 5.76 24.40
C ARG A 25 -26.85 5.72 23.02
N GLY A 26 -26.73 6.85 22.33
CA GLY A 26 -26.01 7.03 21.05
C GLY A 26 -24.61 7.63 21.16
N SER A 27 -23.93 7.49 22.31
CA SER A 27 -22.60 8.07 22.51
C SER A 27 -21.57 7.48 21.55
N VAL A 28 -20.86 8.36 20.84
CA VAL A 28 -19.85 8.04 19.81
C VAL A 28 -18.80 7.04 20.33
N TRP A 29 -18.47 7.10 21.62
CA TRP A 29 -17.52 6.16 22.23
C TRP A 29 -17.93 4.69 22.10
N LYS A 30 -19.24 4.38 22.07
CA LYS A 30 -19.72 3.00 21.87
C LYS A 30 -19.43 2.47 20.46
N SER A 31 -19.46 3.34 19.46
CA SER A 31 -19.08 3.02 18.07
C SER A 31 -17.57 2.87 17.93
N VAL A 32 -16.80 3.80 18.51
CA VAL A 32 -15.33 3.81 18.45
C VAL A 32 -14.73 2.63 19.22
N THR A 33 -15.36 2.21 20.33
CA THR A 33 -14.87 1.07 21.12
C THR A 33 -14.90 -0.22 20.32
N PHE A 34 -15.94 -0.45 19.52
CA PHE A 34 -16.04 -1.66 18.69
C PHE A 34 -14.93 -1.71 17.63
N GLU A 35 -14.70 -0.61 16.93
CA GLU A 35 -13.63 -0.48 15.93
C GLU A 35 -12.25 -0.65 16.57
N LEU A 36 -12.02 -0.04 17.74
CA LEU A 36 -10.77 -0.18 18.50
C LEU A 36 -10.51 -1.63 18.94
N VAL A 37 -11.53 -2.34 19.38
CA VAL A 37 -11.42 -3.75 19.78
C VAL A 37 -11.02 -4.62 18.57
N ILE A 38 -11.67 -4.42 17.42
CA ILE A 38 -11.30 -5.13 16.19
C ILE A 38 -9.84 -4.84 15.81
N TRP A 39 -9.45 -3.56 15.84
CA TRP A 39 -8.08 -3.15 15.51
C TRP A 39 -7.04 -3.79 16.44
N LEU A 40 -7.31 -3.81 17.75
CA LEU A 40 -6.42 -4.45 18.73
C LEU A 40 -6.33 -5.97 18.50
N LEU A 41 -7.45 -6.66 18.25
CA LEU A 41 -7.45 -8.09 17.97
C LEU A 41 -6.62 -8.42 16.71
N LEU A 42 -6.77 -7.64 15.64
CA LEU A 42 -5.96 -7.79 14.43
C LEU A 42 -4.47 -7.53 14.70
N TYR A 43 -4.15 -6.47 15.45
CA TYR A 43 -2.77 -6.15 15.81
C TYR A 43 -2.11 -7.27 16.63
N PHE A 44 -2.81 -7.81 17.63
CA PHE A 44 -2.30 -8.89 18.47
C PHE A 44 -2.18 -10.21 17.71
N THR A 45 -3.12 -10.56 16.85
CA THR A 45 -3.04 -11.79 16.04
C THR A 45 -1.81 -11.76 15.12
N ILE A 46 -1.57 -10.64 14.43
CA ILE A 46 -0.35 -10.44 13.62
C ILE A 46 0.91 -10.58 14.49
N GLY A 47 0.93 -9.98 15.68
CA GLY A 47 2.06 -10.08 16.62
C GLY A 47 2.33 -11.49 17.14
N ILE A 48 1.28 -12.29 17.39
CA ILE A 48 1.39 -13.68 17.85
C ILE A 48 1.91 -14.57 16.71
N ILE A 49 1.36 -14.42 15.51
CA ILE A 49 1.82 -15.14 14.31
C ILE A 49 3.32 -14.89 14.12
N TYR A 50 3.74 -13.62 14.20
CA TYR A 50 5.14 -13.23 14.06
C TYR A 50 6.06 -13.88 15.11
N ARG A 51 5.62 -13.95 16.38
CA ARG A 51 6.45 -14.51 17.47
C ARG A 51 6.47 -16.03 17.52
N LYS A 52 5.42 -16.71 17.07
CA LYS A 52 5.29 -18.16 17.22
C LYS A 52 5.76 -18.95 15.99
N MET A 53 5.72 -18.36 14.80
CA MET A 53 6.17 -19.02 13.57
C MET A 53 7.66 -18.82 13.22
N LEU A 54 8.42 -17.99 13.96
CA LEU A 54 9.83 -17.72 13.66
C LEU A 54 10.77 -18.24 14.77
N SER A 55 11.39 -19.40 14.55
CA SER A 55 12.29 -20.11 15.47
C SER A 55 13.65 -19.40 15.71
N PRO A 56 14.24 -19.52 16.92
CA PRO A 56 15.48 -18.83 17.33
C PRO A 56 16.81 -19.39 16.78
N GLN A 57 16.82 -20.44 15.96
CA GLN A 57 18.04 -21.19 15.63
C GLN A 57 18.92 -20.62 14.50
N GLN A 58 18.56 -19.51 13.85
CA GLN A 58 19.37 -18.91 12.76
C GLN A 58 20.26 -17.72 13.19
N ILE A 59 20.32 -17.38 14.48
CA ILE A 59 20.91 -16.12 14.97
C ILE A 59 22.46 -16.15 15.11
N ARG A 60 23.16 -17.26 14.86
CA ARG A 60 24.60 -17.39 15.20
C ARG A 60 25.61 -17.42 14.04
N SER A 61 25.24 -17.08 12.81
CA SER A 61 26.17 -17.21 11.68
C SER A 61 26.13 -16.02 10.71
N TYR A 62 26.63 -14.85 11.14
CA TYR A 62 27.06 -13.81 10.20
C TYR A 62 28.42 -13.22 10.63
N PRO A 63 29.48 -13.35 9.81
CA PRO A 63 30.81 -12.85 10.13
C PRO A 63 30.89 -11.32 10.01
N LEU A 64 31.65 -10.73 10.93
CA LEU A 64 31.82 -9.30 11.22
C LEU A 64 32.55 -8.48 10.12
N SER A 65 32.54 -8.90 8.86
CA SER A 65 33.42 -8.37 7.79
C SER A 65 32.81 -7.28 6.91
N LEU A 66 31.51 -6.98 7.02
CA LEU A 66 30.82 -5.98 6.17
C LEU A 66 30.69 -4.56 6.77
N LEU A 67 31.22 -4.32 7.98
CA LEU A 67 31.12 -3.03 8.68
C LEU A 67 32.17 -1.97 8.25
N ARG A 68 32.95 -2.20 7.18
CA ARG A 68 34.10 -1.33 6.82
C ARG A 68 33.98 -0.59 5.46
N ARG A 69 32.80 -0.47 4.86
CA ARG A 69 32.59 0.35 3.64
C ARG A 69 31.46 1.37 3.81
N GLY A 70 31.62 2.32 4.72
CA GLY A 70 30.78 3.52 4.82
C GLY A 70 31.65 4.78 4.87
N PRO A 71 31.20 5.93 4.32
CA PRO A 71 31.96 7.17 4.29
C PRO A 71 32.28 7.71 5.70
N PRO A 72 33.43 8.39 5.91
CA PRO A 72 34.05 8.58 7.22
C PRO A 72 33.33 9.52 8.22
N ASN A 73 32.20 10.14 7.87
CA ASN A 73 31.63 11.24 8.66
C ASN A 73 30.22 10.99 9.25
N CYS A 74 29.70 9.76 9.21
CA CYS A 74 28.36 9.43 9.75
C CYS A 74 28.35 8.78 11.15
N CYS A 75 29.43 8.86 11.93
CA CYS A 75 29.57 8.13 13.20
C CYS A 75 29.44 8.99 14.48
N LYS A 76 28.60 10.02 14.49
CA LYS A 76 28.28 10.74 15.74
C LYS A 76 26.80 11.13 15.83
N PHE A 77 25.90 10.16 15.73
CA PHE A 77 24.65 10.08 16.49
C PHE A 77 23.91 8.82 16.06
N TYR A 78 23.10 8.24 16.94
CA TYR A 78 22.27 7.03 16.77
C TYR A 78 22.85 5.70 17.26
N VAL A 79 22.89 5.59 18.59
CA VAL A 79 22.76 4.32 19.32
C VAL A 79 21.28 3.87 19.45
N TYR A 80 20.29 4.60 18.89
CA TYR A 80 18.86 4.28 19.09
C TYR A 80 18.00 4.03 17.84
N THR A 81 18.55 4.02 16.62
CA THR A 81 17.75 3.69 15.42
C THR A 81 18.47 2.72 14.50
N CYS A 82 18.72 1.50 14.96
CA CYS A 82 19.04 0.38 14.07
C CYS A 82 17.83 -0.56 13.95
N SER A 83 16.67 0.01 13.60
CA SER A 83 15.49 -0.80 13.22
C SER A 83 15.58 -1.32 11.78
N CYS A 84 16.48 -0.79 10.95
CA CYS A 84 16.59 -1.15 9.52
C CYS A 84 17.07 -2.57 9.21
N TYR A 85 17.74 -3.26 10.14
CA TYR A 85 18.27 -4.61 9.88
C TYR A 85 17.40 -5.74 10.43
N ARG A 86 16.30 -5.44 11.13
CA ARG A 86 15.49 -6.43 11.86
C ARG A 86 14.48 -7.20 10.96
N TYR A 87 14.29 -6.77 9.71
CA TYR A 87 13.32 -7.36 8.76
C TYR A 87 13.95 -7.93 7.48
N GLU A 88 15.27 -7.93 7.35
CA GLU A 88 16.01 -8.42 6.17
C GLU A 88 15.65 -9.87 5.75
N PRO A 89 15.56 -10.87 6.65
CA PRO A 89 15.20 -12.25 6.27
C PRO A 89 13.69 -12.46 6.08
N LEU A 90 12.85 -11.68 6.78
CA LEU A 90 11.39 -11.64 6.55
C LEU A 90 11.06 -11.04 5.18
N MET A 91 11.79 -10.01 4.78
CA MET A 91 11.75 -9.50 3.42
C MET A 91 12.15 -10.59 2.43
N LYS A 92 13.17 -11.43 2.66
CA LYS A 92 13.57 -12.43 1.66
C LYS A 92 12.53 -13.53 1.42
N ILE A 93 11.89 -14.06 2.47
CA ILE A 93 10.84 -15.08 2.32
C ILE A 93 9.52 -14.45 1.87
N ALA A 94 9.14 -13.31 2.44
CA ALA A 94 7.96 -12.56 1.98
C ALA A 94 8.16 -12.08 0.54
N ASN A 95 9.36 -11.67 0.12
CA ASN A 95 9.65 -11.28 -1.27
C ASN A 95 9.72 -12.49 -2.18
N LYS A 96 10.15 -13.68 -1.73
CA LYS A 96 10.08 -14.91 -2.54
C LYS A 96 8.64 -15.37 -2.74
N LEU A 97 7.84 -15.35 -1.66
CA LEU A 97 6.42 -15.72 -1.70
C LEU A 97 5.60 -14.67 -2.45
N LYS A 98 5.88 -13.38 -2.23
CA LYS A 98 5.34 -12.25 -2.99
C LYS A 98 5.76 -12.33 -4.45
N ALA A 99 7.02 -12.64 -4.77
CA ALA A 99 7.46 -12.81 -6.15
C ALA A 99 6.82 -14.04 -6.83
N LEU A 100 6.60 -15.13 -6.10
CA LEU A 100 5.90 -16.32 -6.64
C LEU A 100 4.40 -16.05 -6.86
N ILE A 101 3.75 -15.37 -5.92
CA ILE A 101 2.35 -14.95 -6.06
C ILE A 101 2.24 -13.90 -7.17
N GLU A 102 3.14 -12.91 -7.23
CA GLU A 102 3.18 -11.89 -8.28
C GLU A 102 3.44 -12.51 -9.66
N PHE A 103 4.34 -13.48 -9.76
CA PHE A 103 4.63 -14.17 -11.00
C PHE A 103 3.43 -15.00 -11.50
N VAL A 104 2.80 -15.80 -10.64
CA VAL A 104 1.63 -16.62 -11.02
C VAL A 104 0.38 -15.75 -11.24
N ALA A 105 0.18 -14.72 -10.42
CA ALA A 105 -0.96 -13.83 -10.54
C ALA A 105 -0.84 -12.91 -11.77
N GLN A 106 0.36 -12.47 -12.14
CA GLN A 106 0.56 -11.59 -13.30
C GLN A 106 0.12 -12.27 -14.60
N GLU A 107 0.51 -13.53 -14.84
CA GLU A 107 0.10 -14.24 -16.07
C GLU A 107 -1.41 -14.43 -16.13
N THR A 108 -2.05 -14.83 -15.03
CA THR A 108 -3.51 -15.01 -14.99
C THR A 108 -4.28 -13.71 -15.20
N PHE A 109 -3.85 -12.61 -14.59
CA PHE A 109 -4.49 -11.31 -14.80
C PHE A 109 -4.24 -10.75 -16.20
N TYR A 110 -3.10 -11.06 -16.80
CA TYR A 110 -2.78 -10.69 -18.18
C TYR A 110 -3.64 -11.45 -19.20
N GLU A 111 -3.94 -12.73 -18.93
CA GLU A 111 -4.95 -13.48 -19.69
C GLU A 111 -6.34 -12.90 -19.48
N TRP A 112 -6.74 -12.61 -18.24
CA TRP A 112 -8.06 -12.04 -17.95
C TRP A 112 -8.27 -10.70 -18.66
N SER A 113 -7.24 -9.83 -18.71
CA SER A 113 -7.33 -8.55 -19.41
C SER A 113 -7.53 -8.68 -20.93
N ARG A 114 -7.31 -9.86 -21.52
CA ARG A 114 -7.52 -10.13 -22.95
C ARG A 114 -8.83 -10.84 -23.25
N GLU A 115 -9.61 -11.18 -22.23
CA GLU A 115 -10.86 -11.91 -22.40
C GLU A 115 -11.91 -11.07 -23.16
N GLU A 116 -12.77 -11.76 -23.92
CA GLU A 116 -13.91 -11.14 -24.61
C GLU A 116 -15.00 -10.68 -23.62
N ASN A 117 -15.18 -11.42 -22.51
CA ASN A 117 -16.13 -11.07 -21.47
C ASN A 117 -15.72 -9.77 -20.76
N GLY A 118 -16.53 -8.72 -20.91
CA GLY A 118 -16.26 -7.39 -20.35
C GLY A 118 -16.04 -7.38 -18.84
N THR A 119 -16.74 -8.22 -18.06
CA THR A 119 -16.57 -8.27 -16.60
C THR A 119 -15.24 -8.91 -16.22
N LYS A 120 -14.89 -10.04 -16.84
CA LYS A 120 -13.62 -10.74 -16.58
C LYS A 120 -12.42 -9.92 -17.06
N ARG A 121 -12.57 -9.26 -18.21
CA ARG A 121 -11.61 -8.27 -18.71
C ARG A 121 -11.40 -7.12 -17.73
N HIS A 122 -12.48 -6.57 -17.19
CA HIS A 122 -12.38 -5.47 -16.25
C HIS A 122 -11.72 -5.90 -14.94
N ALA A 123 -12.01 -7.12 -14.46
CA ALA A 123 -11.34 -7.70 -13.30
C ALA A 123 -9.82 -7.83 -13.51
N GLY A 124 -9.38 -8.27 -14.70
CA GLY A 124 -7.97 -8.29 -15.07
C GLY A 124 -7.34 -6.89 -15.06
N VAL A 125 -8.01 -5.90 -15.66
CA VAL A 125 -7.56 -4.50 -15.69
C VAL A 125 -7.46 -3.91 -14.27
N LEU A 126 -8.43 -4.20 -13.40
CA LEU A 126 -8.41 -3.78 -11.98
C LEU A 126 -7.22 -4.41 -11.24
N ALA A 127 -6.98 -5.71 -11.44
CA ALA A 127 -5.88 -6.41 -10.80
C ALA A 127 -4.51 -5.86 -11.25
N LEU A 128 -4.31 -5.65 -12.56
CA LEU A 128 -3.10 -5.02 -13.10
C LEU A 128 -2.93 -3.58 -12.57
N SER A 129 -4.01 -2.82 -12.47
CA SER A 129 -4.00 -1.46 -11.90
C SER A 129 -3.63 -1.45 -10.41
N ALA A 130 -4.06 -2.46 -9.65
CA ALA A 130 -3.69 -2.64 -8.25
C ALA A 130 -2.20 -3.00 -8.10
N ILE A 131 -1.65 -3.82 -9.00
CA ILE A 131 -0.22 -4.14 -9.02
C ILE A 131 0.60 -2.87 -9.24
N VAL A 132 0.22 -2.02 -10.20
CA VAL A 132 0.92 -0.74 -10.43
C VAL A 132 0.92 0.14 -9.18
N GLN A 133 -0.22 0.22 -8.48
CA GLN A 133 -0.35 1.00 -7.25
C GLN A 133 0.40 0.39 -6.06
N ALA A 134 0.73 -0.90 -6.08
CA ALA A 134 1.47 -1.58 -5.02
C ALA A 134 2.97 -1.21 -4.98
N PHE A 135 3.49 -0.59 -6.05
CA PHE A 135 4.89 -0.18 -6.18
C PHE A 135 5.01 1.34 -6.37
N PRO A 136 4.66 2.16 -5.36
CA PRO A 136 4.95 3.59 -5.42
C PRO A 136 6.47 3.82 -5.35
N TYR A 137 6.99 4.81 -6.08
CA TYR A 137 8.40 5.24 -6.07
C TYR A 137 9.42 4.18 -6.53
N SER A 138 8.98 3.09 -7.16
CA SER A 138 9.87 2.01 -7.61
C SER A 138 9.34 1.35 -8.87
N VAL A 139 10.23 1.10 -9.82
CA VAL A 139 9.88 0.44 -11.10
C VAL A 139 10.65 -0.87 -11.20
N PRO A 140 10.07 -2.00 -10.77
CA PRO A 140 10.67 -3.31 -11.00
C PRO A 140 10.56 -3.70 -12.48
N SER A 141 11.42 -4.61 -12.94
CA SER A 141 11.57 -4.97 -14.36
C SER A 141 10.32 -5.53 -15.05
N PHE A 142 9.35 -6.05 -14.30
CA PHE A 142 8.07 -6.54 -14.83
C PHE A 142 7.02 -5.42 -14.99
N LEU A 143 7.16 -4.31 -14.27
CA LEU A 143 6.16 -3.23 -14.23
C LEU A 143 5.97 -2.52 -15.57
N PRO A 144 7.01 -2.24 -16.38
CA PRO A 144 6.85 -1.68 -17.72
C PRO A 144 5.90 -2.50 -18.61
N LYS A 145 5.99 -3.84 -18.55
CA LYS A 145 5.12 -4.74 -19.34
C LYS A 145 3.65 -4.62 -18.93
N ILE A 146 3.39 -4.48 -17.63
CA ILE A 146 2.03 -4.28 -17.09
C ILE A 146 1.47 -2.93 -17.53
N LEU A 147 2.27 -1.86 -17.45
CA LEU A 147 1.86 -0.53 -17.90
C LEU A 147 1.51 -0.54 -19.38
N MET A 148 2.31 -1.18 -20.22
CA MET A 148 2.00 -1.32 -21.65
C MET A 148 0.69 -2.06 -21.89
N GLN A 149 0.38 -3.09 -21.09
CA GLN A 149 -0.89 -3.79 -21.19
C GLN A 149 -2.06 -2.90 -20.79
N LEU A 150 -1.94 -2.13 -19.72
CA LEU A 150 -2.95 -1.16 -19.29
C LEU A 150 -3.17 -0.07 -20.35
N CYS A 151 -2.11 0.41 -21.01
CA CYS A 151 -2.21 1.44 -22.06
C CYS A 151 -3.14 1.01 -23.21
N ARG A 152 -3.25 -0.29 -23.52
CA ARG A 152 -4.15 -0.81 -24.58
C ARG A 152 -5.63 -0.62 -24.25
N HIS A 153 -5.96 -0.48 -22.96
CA HIS A 153 -7.32 -0.33 -22.45
C HIS A 153 -7.72 1.14 -22.22
N THR A 154 -6.88 2.11 -22.63
CA THR A 154 -7.18 3.55 -22.48
C THR A 154 -8.31 4.04 -23.39
N CYS A 155 -8.55 3.35 -24.50
CA CYS A 155 -9.64 3.65 -25.45
C CYS A 155 -10.88 2.77 -25.26
N ASP A 156 -10.91 1.90 -24.24
CA ASP A 156 -12.06 1.05 -23.97
C ASP A 156 -13.26 1.86 -23.44
N LYS A 157 -14.47 1.27 -23.55
CA LYS A 157 -15.67 1.85 -22.95
C LYS A 157 -15.57 1.88 -21.41
N GLN A 158 -16.25 2.83 -20.79
CA GLN A 158 -16.39 2.86 -19.33
C GLN A 158 -17.03 1.55 -18.83
N PRO A 159 -16.58 1.00 -17.68
CA PRO A 159 -15.72 1.60 -16.65
C PRO A 159 -14.20 1.40 -16.82
N MET A 160 -13.75 0.64 -17.83
CA MET A 160 -12.34 0.25 -17.97
C MET A 160 -11.40 1.45 -18.15
N GLN A 161 -11.76 2.36 -19.05
CA GLN A 161 -10.97 3.56 -19.33
C GLN A 161 -10.77 4.41 -18.07
N GLY A 162 -11.80 4.59 -17.24
CA GLY A 162 -11.69 5.34 -15.99
C GLY A 162 -10.69 4.72 -15.02
N THR A 163 -10.74 3.40 -14.85
CA THR A 163 -9.78 2.66 -14.01
C THR A 163 -8.35 2.82 -14.49
N VAL A 164 -8.12 2.63 -15.79
CA VAL A 164 -6.78 2.71 -16.39
C VAL A 164 -6.22 4.12 -16.27
N LYS A 165 -6.99 5.15 -16.64
CA LYS A 165 -6.56 6.56 -16.54
C LYS A 165 -6.21 6.93 -15.10
N LYS A 166 -7.00 6.47 -14.13
CA LYS A 166 -6.70 6.69 -12.71
C LYS A 166 -5.39 6.02 -12.30
N ALA A 167 -5.17 4.76 -12.67
CA ALA A 167 -3.95 4.04 -12.35
C ALA A 167 -2.71 4.70 -12.97
N LEU A 168 -2.79 5.10 -14.24
CA LEU A 168 -1.73 5.80 -14.96
C LEU A 168 -1.42 7.18 -14.35
N SER A 169 -2.45 7.91 -13.94
CA SER A 169 -2.28 9.20 -13.25
C SER A 169 -1.57 9.04 -11.91
N GLU A 170 -1.95 8.03 -11.11
CA GLU A 170 -1.28 7.75 -9.83
C GLU A 170 0.17 7.29 -10.02
N PHE A 171 0.44 6.49 -11.06
CA PHE A 171 1.80 6.11 -11.41
C PHE A 171 2.65 7.33 -11.75
N LYS A 172 2.16 8.21 -12.63
CA LYS A 172 2.85 9.46 -13.01
C LYS A 172 3.15 10.30 -11.77
N ARG A 173 2.15 10.51 -10.91
CA ARG A 173 2.27 11.30 -9.68
C ARG A 173 3.32 10.74 -8.72
N THR A 174 3.37 9.43 -8.55
CA THR A 174 4.28 8.78 -7.57
C THR A 174 5.71 8.64 -8.06
N HIS A 175 5.95 8.71 -9.38
CA HIS A 175 7.28 8.49 -9.97
C HIS A 175 7.89 9.76 -10.60
N GLN A 176 7.22 10.91 -10.48
CA GLN A 176 7.64 12.17 -11.11
C GLN A 176 8.99 12.67 -10.59
N ASP A 177 9.21 12.61 -9.27
CA ASP A 177 10.40 13.19 -8.63
C ASP A 177 11.70 12.51 -9.12
N ASN A 178 11.68 11.18 -9.21
CA ASN A 178 12.83 10.37 -9.65
C ASN A 178 12.67 9.83 -11.08
N TRP A 179 11.91 10.52 -11.94
CA TRP A 179 11.60 10.03 -13.29
C TRP A 179 12.84 9.75 -14.14
N HIS A 180 13.93 10.50 -13.92
CA HIS A 180 15.20 10.33 -14.63
C HIS A 180 15.82 8.94 -14.43
N GLU A 181 15.62 8.32 -13.26
CA GLU A 181 16.07 6.97 -12.96
C GLU A 181 15.04 5.94 -13.42
N HIS A 182 13.76 6.19 -13.15
CA HIS A 182 12.68 5.27 -13.50
C HIS A 182 12.54 5.03 -15.00
N LYS A 183 12.75 6.06 -15.83
CA LYS A 183 12.68 5.94 -17.30
C LYS A 183 13.72 4.96 -17.87
N MET A 184 14.82 4.70 -17.16
CA MET A 184 15.85 3.74 -17.61
C MET A 184 15.35 2.29 -17.65
N GLN A 185 14.24 1.99 -16.98
CA GLN A 185 13.60 0.66 -16.99
C GLN A 185 12.69 0.43 -18.20
N PHE A 186 12.50 1.45 -19.04
CA PHE A 186 11.62 1.41 -20.22
C PHE A 186 12.43 1.49 -21.50
N SER A 187 11.95 0.87 -22.58
CA SER A 187 12.48 1.12 -23.92
C SER A 187 11.99 2.48 -24.44
N GLU A 188 12.68 3.02 -25.46
CA GLU A 188 12.26 4.29 -26.09
C GLU A 188 10.83 4.21 -26.63
N ASP A 189 10.45 3.08 -27.24
CA ASP A 189 9.09 2.84 -27.73
C ASP A 189 8.05 2.88 -26.60
N GLN A 190 8.37 2.32 -25.44
CA GLN A 190 7.46 2.34 -24.29
C GLN A 190 7.32 3.75 -23.71
N LEU A 191 8.43 4.51 -23.68
CA LEU A 191 8.44 5.89 -23.20
C LEU A 191 7.66 6.83 -24.11
N SER A 192 7.71 6.62 -25.43
CA SER A 192 6.94 7.43 -26.39
C SER A 192 5.43 7.27 -26.15
N ILE A 193 4.95 6.03 -25.98
CA ILE A 193 3.54 5.72 -25.66
C ILE A 193 3.12 6.35 -24.33
N LEU A 194 3.94 6.22 -23.29
CA LEU A 194 3.63 6.80 -21.98
C LEU A 194 3.61 8.33 -22.02
N THR A 195 4.53 8.95 -22.75
CA THR A 195 4.61 10.41 -22.86
C THR A 195 3.36 10.97 -23.53
N ASP A 196 2.91 10.37 -24.62
CA ASP A 196 1.68 10.76 -25.31
C ASP A 196 0.45 10.71 -24.37
N LEU A 197 0.32 9.61 -23.63
CA LEU A 197 -0.76 9.42 -22.65
C LEU A 197 -0.68 10.40 -21.46
N PHE A 198 0.53 10.77 -21.03
CA PHE A 198 0.74 11.67 -19.90
C PHE A 198 0.69 13.15 -20.25
N VAL A 199 0.81 13.52 -21.52
CA VAL A 199 0.60 14.88 -22.02
C VAL A 199 -0.88 15.25 -21.98
N SER A 200 -1.78 14.26 -22.09
CA SER A 200 -3.23 14.47 -22.07
C SER A 200 -3.72 15.04 -20.73
N PRO A 201 -4.24 16.28 -20.71
CA PRO A 201 -4.87 16.89 -19.54
C PRO A 201 -6.08 16.06 -19.04
N ASN A 202 -5.98 15.39 -17.88
CA ASN A 202 -7.16 14.77 -17.22
C ASN A 202 -8.08 15.82 -16.55
N TYR A 203 -8.12 17.06 -17.05
CA TYR A 203 -8.85 18.17 -16.42
C TYR A 203 -10.26 18.39 -16.97
N TYR A 204 -10.66 17.65 -18.02
CA TYR A 204 -12.03 17.65 -18.53
C TYR A 204 -12.66 16.30 -18.21
N VAL A 205 -13.40 16.27 -17.09
CA VAL A 205 -14.35 15.21 -16.74
C VAL A 205 -15.63 15.41 -17.54
#